data_AF-A0A090S2R8-F1
#
_entry.id   AF-A0A090S2R8-F1
#
_cell.length_a   1.000
_cell.length_b   1.000
_cell.length_c   1.000
_cell.angle_alpha   90.00
_cell.angle_beta   90.00
_cell.angle_gamma   90.00
#
_symmetry.space_group_name_H-M   'P 1'
#
loop_
_entity.id
_entity.type
_entity.pdbx_description
1 polymer ?
#
loop_
_entity_poly.entity_id
_entity_poly.type
_entity_poly.pdbx_seq_one_letter_code
_entity_poly.pdbx_strand_id
1 'polypeptide(L)'
;MLNEIIRYVLDLGPTVMLPIVIMIFSMAFGMKLGDAFKSGLHIGIGFVGIGLVIGLMLDSIGPAAQEMTANFGIELSVVDLGWPGTAPITWASEMALIAIPIAIAVNILMLVSKMTRVVNVDIWNIWHMTFTGAMVHMATDSYMLGIVGVIVHAAFAYKLGDWFARDTKNYFGLDGIAVPHGTSAYCGPIAVMVDAIIEKIPGLRNVHFSTDGIQKKFGAFGEPVVVGFIMGLAIGLLAGYDLQNVLQLAVKTAAVMLLMPRVINQSWMV
;
A
#
# COMPACT_ATOMS: atom_id res chain seq x y z
N MET A 1 12.97 28.61 -10.91
CA MET A 1 13.93 27.93 -10.01
C MET A 1 13.30 26.86 -9.12
N LEU A 2 12.57 27.15 -8.04
CA LEU A 2 12.05 26.09 -7.15
C LEU A 2 11.07 25.14 -7.88
N ASN A 3 10.12 25.69 -8.64
CA ASN A 3 9.19 24.88 -9.44
C ASN A 3 9.87 24.07 -10.55
N GLU A 4 11.00 24.55 -11.08
CA GLU A 4 11.77 23.82 -12.09
C GLU A 4 12.58 22.69 -11.46
N ILE A 5 13.14 22.89 -10.27
CA ILE A 5 13.80 21.83 -9.49
C ILE A 5 12.79 20.78 -9.06
N ILE A 6 11.60 21.20 -8.60
CA ILE A 6 10.50 20.31 -8.24
C ILE A 6 10.07 19.47 -9.45
N ARG A 7 9.83 20.11 -10.60
CA ARG A 7 9.49 19.38 -11.84
C ARG A 7 10.60 18.44 -12.27
N TYR A 8 11.86 18.88 -12.25
CA TYR A 8 12.99 18.01 -12.55
C TYR A 8 13.04 16.78 -11.64
N VAL A 9 12.79 16.95 -10.34
CA VAL A 9 12.77 15.85 -9.35
C VAL A 9 11.57 14.91 -9.57
N LEU A 10 10.42 15.44 -9.96
CA LEU A 10 9.23 14.63 -10.30
C LEU A 10 9.41 13.89 -11.63
N ASP A 11 10.05 14.51 -12.62
CA ASP A 11 10.33 13.92 -13.95
C ASP A 11 11.34 12.76 -13.88
N LEU A 12 12.15 12.67 -12.82
CA LEU A 12 13.01 11.50 -12.54
C LEU A 12 12.19 10.23 -12.22
N GLY A 13 10.92 10.38 -11.84
CA GLY A 13 10.01 9.30 -11.50
C GLY A 13 10.23 8.70 -10.10
N PRO A 14 9.26 7.93 -9.58
CA PRO A 14 9.29 7.37 -8.22
C PRO A 14 10.53 6.54 -7.93
N THR A 15 10.97 5.77 -8.93
CA THR A 15 12.12 4.85 -8.85
C THR A 15 13.43 5.54 -8.50
N VAL A 16 13.58 6.83 -8.83
CA VAL A 16 14.80 7.61 -8.58
C VAL A 16 14.57 8.66 -7.50
N MET A 17 13.40 9.31 -7.52
CA MET A 17 13.04 10.35 -6.56
C MET A 17 13.06 9.84 -5.11
N LEU A 18 12.38 8.73 -4.82
CA LEU A 18 12.28 8.17 -3.47
C LEU A 18 13.64 7.76 -2.88
N PRO A 19 14.48 7.00 -3.60
CA PRO A 19 15.85 6.72 -3.15
C PRO A 19 16.65 7.96 -2.76
N ILE A 20 16.57 9.02 -3.55
CA ILE A 20 17.29 10.27 -3.27
C ILE A 20 16.75 10.93 -2.00
N VAL A 21 15.43 11.04 -1.89
CA VAL A 21 14.77 11.61 -0.71
C VAL A 21 15.15 10.83 0.54
N ILE A 22 15.05 9.50 0.51
CA ILE A 22 15.39 8.64 1.65
C ILE A 22 16.88 8.73 1.97
N MET A 23 17.76 8.74 0.97
CA MET A 23 19.20 8.94 1.19
C MET A 23 19.50 10.27 1.90
N ILE A 24 18.85 11.37 1.50
CA ILE A 24 19.01 12.68 2.16
C ILE A 24 18.55 12.64 3.62
N PHE A 25 17.36 12.06 3.88
CA PHE A 25 16.85 11.92 5.24
C PHE A 25 17.74 11.02 6.10
N SER A 26 18.14 9.85 5.59
CA SER A 26 19.04 8.91 6.26
C SER A 26 20.36 9.58 6.67
N MET A 27 20.94 10.40 5.79
CA MET A 27 22.13 11.19 6.12
C MET A 27 21.85 12.25 7.20
N ALA A 28 20.70 12.92 7.16
CA ALA A 28 20.31 13.89 8.18
C ALA A 28 20.15 13.26 9.57
N PHE A 29 19.77 11.98 9.64
CA PHE A 29 19.74 11.18 10.87
C PHE A 29 21.10 10.61 11.30
N GLY A 30 22.19 10.93 10.59
CA GLY A 30 23.54 10.55 10.96
C GLY A 30 24.04 9.23 10.35
N MET A 31 23.36 8.68 9.34
CA MET A 31 23.89 7.54 8.59
C MET A 31 25.08 7.96 7.72
N LYS A 32 26.06 7.05 7.58
CA LYS A 32 27.20 7.27 6.67
C LYS A 32 26.70 7.26 5.23
N LEU A 33 27.30 8.10 4.38
CA LEU A 33 26.93 8.23 2.96
C LEU A 33 26.87 6.87 2.22
N GLY A 34 27.82 5.98 2.50
CA GLY A 34 27.86 4.65 1.88
C GLY A 34 26.66 3.76 2.26
N ASP A 35 26.20 3.84 3.50
CA ASP A 35 25.07 3.06 4.00
C ASP A 35 23.74 3.68 3.53
N ALA A 36 23.64 5.01 3.55
CA ALA A 36 22.50 5.75 3.00
C ALA A 36 22.32 5.52 1.50
N PHE A 37 23.41 5.48 0.73
CA PHE A 37 23.38 5.19 -0.71
C PHE A 37 22.92 3.77 -1.00
N LYS A 38 23.44 2.77 -0.27
CA LYS A 38 22.98 1.38 -0.40
C LYS A 38 21.50 1.23 -0.08
N SER A 39 21.06 1.81 1.05
CA SER A 39 19.65 1.78 1.46
C SER A 39 18.74 2.42 0.40
N GLY A 40 19.07 3.61 -0.09
CA GLY A 40 18.33 4.26 -1.17
C GLY A 40 18.29 3.41 -2.44
N LEU A 41 19.43 2.84 -2.86
CA LEU A 41 19.51 2.02 -4.06
C LEU A 41 18.67 0.74 -3.96
N HIS A 42 18.66 0.07 -2.80
CA HIS A 42 17.82 -1.11 -2.56
C HIS A 42 16.34 -0.79 -2.71
N ILE A 43 15.90 0.34 -2.16
CA ILE A 43 14.51 0.81 -2.29
C ILE A 43 14.17 1.10 -3.76
N GLY A 44 15.08 1.73 -4.51
CA GLY A 44 14.92 2.00 -5.93
C GLY A 44 14.76 0.72 -6.76
N ILE A 45 15.63 -0.28 -6.53
CA ILE A 45 15.53 -1.61 -7.16
C ILE A 45 14.19 -2.26 -6.81
N GLY A 46 13.72 -2.10 -5.58
CA GLY A 46 12.42 -2.56 -5.14
C GLY A 46 11.27 -1.99 -5.96
N PHE A 47 11.27 -0.68 -6.22
CA PHE A 47 10.28 -0.06 -7.10
C PHE A 47 10.31 -0.56 -8.53
N VAL A 48 11.50 -0.78 -9.09
CA VAL A 48 11.61 -1.39 -10.43
C VAL A 48 10.93 -2.76 -10.42
N GLY A 49 11.24 -3.61 -9.44
CA GLY A 49 10.64 -4.92 -9.31
C GLY A 49 9.11 -4.86 -9.17
N ILE A 50 8.59 -3.98 -8.32
CA ILE A 50 7.16 -3.80 -8.09
C ILE A 50 6.49 -3.34 -9.40
N GLY A 51 7.08 -2.36 -10.10
CA GLY A 51 6.61 -1.88 -11.38
C GLY A 51 6.54 -2.96 -12.46
N LEU A 52 7.54 -3.84 -12.54
CA LEU A 52 7.54 -4.97 -13.48
C LEU A 52 6.39 -5.95 -13.21
N VAL A 53 6.12 -6.28 -11.95
CA VAL A 53 5.03 -7.20 -11.58
C VAL A 53 3.66 -6.56 -11.80
N ILE A 54 3.50 -5.27 -11.50
CA ILE A 54 2.27 -4.53 -11.78
C ILE A 54 2.04 -4.41 -13.29
N GLY A 55 3.08 -4.12 -14.06
CA GLY A 55 3.01 -4.10 -15.53
C GLY A 55 2.51 -5.44 -16.06
N LEU A 56 3.11 -6.55 -15.62
CA LEU A 56 2.63 -7.89 -15.96
C LEU A 56 1.15 -8.10 -15.58
N MET A 57 0.74 -7.63 -14.41
CA MET A 57 -0.65 -7.73 -13.94
C MET A 57 -1.61 -6.94 -14.84
N LEU A 58 -1.27 -5.69 -15.15
CA LEU A 58 -2.08 -4.81 -16.00
C LEU A 58 -2.18 -5.33 -17.43
N ASP A 59 -1.06 -5.76 -18.02
CA ASP A 59 -1.00 -6.28 -19.39
C ASP A 59 -1.74 -7.61 -19.56
N SER A 60 -1.89 -8.37 -18.46
CA SER A 60 -2.54 -9.69 -18.49
C SER A 60 -4.00 -9.62 -18.07
N ILE A 61 -4.27 -9.06 -16.89
CA ILE A 61 -5.59 -9.07 -16.25
C ILE A 61 -6.43 -7.90 -16.73
N GLY A 62 -5.83 -6.76 -17.07
CA GLY A 62 -6.54 -5.56 -17.52
C GLY A 62 -7.46 -5.82 -18.72
N PRO A 63 -6.94 -6.33 -19.86
CA PRO A 63 -7.77 -6.67 -21.02
C PRO A 63 -8.83 -7.73 -20.70
N ALA A 64 -8.50 -8.74 -19.91
CA ALA A 64 -9.44 -9.80 -19.55
C ALA A 64 -10.59 -9.26 -18.68
N ALA A 65 -10.31 -8.34 -17.77
CA ALA A 65 -11.32 -7.66 -16.97
C ALA A 65 -12.23 -6.78 -17.84
N GLN A 66 -11.68 -6.05 -18.81
CA GLN A 66 -12.46 -5.22 -19.74
C GLN A 66 -13.40 -6.08 -20.62
N GLU A 67 -12.90 -7.17 -21.19
CA GLU A 67 -13.71 -8.08 -21.99
C GLU A 67 -14.79 -8.78 -21.15
N MET A 68 -14.46 -9.19 -19.92
CA MET A 68 -15.46 -9.69 -18.97
C MET A 68 -16.54 -8.64 -18.71
N THR A 69 -16.18 -7.38 -18.46
CA THR A 69 -17.16 -6.31 -18.19
C THR A 69 -18.10 -6.06 -19.37
N ALA A 70 -17.56 -6.08 -20.59
CA ALA A 70 -18.35 -5.98 -21.82
C ALA A 70 -19.32 -7.16 -21.98
N ASN A 71 -18.87 -8.39 -21.71
CA ASN A 71 -19.70 -9.59 -21.81
C ASN A 71 -20.85 -9.64 -20.79
N PHE A 72 -20.62 -9.13 -19.58
CA PHE A 72 -21.61 -9.11 -18.51
C PHE A 72 -22.49 -7.85 -18.51
N GLY A 73 -22.21 -6.88 -19.39
CA GLY A 73 -22.93 -5.60 -19.43
C GLY A 73 -22.75 -4.77 -18.15
N ILE A 74 -21.63 -4.95 -17.46
CA ILE A 74 -21.30 -4.23 -16.22
C ILE A 74 -20.21 -3.22 -16.59
N GLU A 75 -20.40 -1.93 -16.33
CA GLU A 75 -19.33 -0.95 -16.53
C GLU A 75 -18.37 -0.94 -15.32
N LEU A 76 -17.32 -1.78 -15.32
CA LEU A 76 -16.15 -1.53 -14.46
C LEU A 76 -15.07 -0.81 -15.26
N SER A 77 -14.93 0.48 -15.00
CA SER A 77 -13.91 1.35 -15.61
C SER A 77 -12.57 1.36 -14.85
N VAL A 78 -12.49 0.71 -13.68
CA VAL A 78 -11.35 0.82 -12.75
C VAL A 78 -10.82 -0.56 -12.37
N VAL A 79 -9.50 -0.72 -12.48
CA VAL A 79 -8.75 -1.89 -12.00
C VAL A 79 -8.06 -1.52 -10.69
N ASP A 80 -8.30 -2.29 -9.63
CA ASP A 80 -7.59 -2.12 -8.36
C ASP A 80 -6.13 -2.60 -8.50
N LEU A 81 -5.20 -1.68 -8.31
CA LEU A 81 -3.76 -1.93 -8.37
C LEU A 81 -3.18 -2.46 -7.05
N GLY A 82 -3.99 -2.43 -5.99
CA GLY A 82 -3.56 -2.64 -4.63
C GLY A 82 -2.58 -1.56 -4.14
N TRP A 83 -2.24 -1.64 -2.86
CA TRP A 83 -1.28 -0.73 -2.24
C TRP A 83 0.11 -0.70 -2.93
N PRO A 84 0.67 -1.82 -3.47
CA PRO A 84 1.99 -1.78 -4.08
C PRO A 84 2.03 -0.94 -5.36
N GLY A 85 0.90 -0.81 -6.06
CA GLY A 85 0.79 0.02 -7.25
C GLY A 85 0.40 1.46 -6.97
N THR A 86 -0.43 1.71 -5.96
CA THR A 86 -0.82 3.08 -5.61
C THR A 86 0.29 3.87 -4.93
N ALA A 87 1.15 3.22 -4.14
CA ALA A 87 2.21 3.92 -3.40
C ALA A 87 3.24 4.61 -4.33
N PRO A 88 3.82 3.95 -5.35
CA PRO A 88 4.74 4.61 -6.28
C PRO A 88 4.08 5.78 -7.04
N ILE A 89 2.83 5.61 -7.49
CA ILE A 89 2.06 6.65 -8.20
C ILE A 89 1.85 7.86 -7.30
N THR A 90 1.56 7.62 -6.02
CA THR A 90 1.42 8.68 -5.03
C THR A 90 2.70 9.49 -4.88
N TRP A 91 3.85 8.82 -4.87
CA TRP A 91 5.14 9.48 -4.77
C TRP A 91 5.52 10.23 -6.05
N ALA A 92 4.98 9.87 -7.22
CA ALA A 92 5.09 10.69 -8.43
C ALA A 92 4.25 11.98 -8.38
N SER A 93 3.34 12.13 -7.41
CA SER A 93 2.45 13.29 -7.37
C SER A 93 3.17 14.57 -6.92
N GLU A 94 2.68 15.73 -7.36
CA GLU A 94 3.18 17.04 -6.94
C GLU A 94 3.05 17.27 -5.41
N MET A 95 2.18 16.51 -4.74
CA MET A 95 1.97 16.60 -3.29
C MET A 95 3.06 15.88 -2.48
N ALA A 96 3.81 14.96 -3.10
CA ALA A 96 4.80 14.11 -2.44
C ALA A 96 5.88 14.90 -1.68
N LEU A 97 6.40 15.96 -2.29
CA LEU A 97 7.50 16.75 -1.73
C LEU A 97 7.09 17.53 -0.49
N ILE A 98 5.88 18.07 -0.46
CA ILE A 98 5.39 18.87 0.66
C ILE A 98 4.74 18.01 1.76
N ALA A 99 4.27 16.81 1.41
CA ALA A 99 3.58 15.95 2.36
C ALA A 99 4.50 15.49 3.51
N ILE A 100 5.78 15.20 3.24
CA ILE A 100 6.75 14.79 4.27
C ILE A 100 6.92 15.86 5.36
N PRO A 101 7.36 17.11 5.06
CA PRO A 101 7.55 18.11 6.10
C PRO A 101 6.23 18.46 6.81
N ILE A 102 5.11 18.45 6.11
CA ILE A 102 3.79 18.70 6.72
C ILE A 102 3.41 17.59 7.69
N ALA A 103 3.52 16.31 7.29
CA ALA A 103 3.19 15.19 8.15
C ALA A 103 4.06 15.17 9.42
N ILE A 104 5.37 15.43 9.27
CA ILE A 104 6.29 15.58 10.41
C ILE A 104 5.85 16.75 11.31
N ALA A 105 5.54 17.92 10.73
CA ALA A 105 5.10 19.08 11.50
C ALA A 105 3.79 18.80 12.26
N VAL A 106 2.83 18.11 11.64
CA VAL A 106 1.59 17.67 12.29
C VAL A 106 1.89 16.70 13.42
N ASN A 107 2.79 15.73 13.23
CA ASN A 107 3.16 14.80 14.28
C ASN A 107 3.78 15.54 15.49
N ILE A 108 4.73 16.44 15.24
CA ILE A 108 5.34 17.27 16.29
C ILE A 108 4.28 18.13 17.00
N LEU A 109 3.39 18.79 16.27
CA LEU A 109 2.31 19.60 16.84
C LEU A 109 1.41 18.75 17.75
N MET A 110 1.02 17.57 17.31
CA MET A 110 0.19 16.65 18.09
C MET A 110 0.90 16.12 19.34
N LEU A 111 2.22 15.92 19.28
CA LEU A 111 3.02 15.52 20.44
C LEU A 111 3.12 16.65 21.47
N VAL A 112 3.43 17.87 21.04
CA VAL A 112 3.54 19.05 21.91
C VAL A 112 2.20 19.40 22.55
N SER A 113 1.11 19.30 21.78
CA SER A 113 -0.26 19.49 22.28
C SER A 113 -0.81 18.27 23.05
N LYS A 114 -0.02 17.20 23.21
CA LYS A 114 -0.40 15.96 23.92
C LYS A 114 -1.62 15.24 23.33
N MET A 115 -1.92 15.45 22.05
CA MET A 115 -2.99 14.78 21.33
C MET A 115 -2.65 13.32 21.00
N THR A 116 -1.37 12.99 20.83
CA THR A 116 -0.85 11.63 20.63
C THR A 116 0.43 11.42 21.44
N ARG A 117 0.78 10.17 21.72
CA ARG A 117 2.07 9.76 22.30
C ARG A 117 2.98 9.07 21.28
N VAL A 118 2.52 8.92 20.04
CA VAL A 118 3.20 8.17 18.99
C VAL A 118 4.04 9.11 18.11
N VAL A 119 5.33 8.81 18.02
CA VAL A 119 6.26 9.47 17.09
C VAL A 119 6.29 8.65 15.81
N ASN A 120 5.93 9.24 14.68
CA ASN A 120 6.05 8.56 13.40
C ASN A 120 7.47 8.68 12.85
N VAL A 121 8.23 7.59 12.94
CA VAL A 121 9.59 7.50 12.39
C VAL A 121 9.63 6.93 10.97
N ASP A 122 8.51 6.35 10.52
CA ASP A 122 8.40 5.75 9.20
C ASP A 122 7.98 6.81 8.16
N ILE A 123 8.98 7.31 7.43
CA ILE A 123 8.79 8.31 6.37
C ILE A 123 8.14 7.68 5.13
N TRP A 124 8.41 6.41 4.87
CA TRP A 124 7.84 5.71 3.73
C TRP A 124 6.31 5.69 3.81
N ASN A 125 5.76 5.37 4.98
CA ASN A 125 4.31 5.27 5.18
C ASN A 125 3.55 6.61 5.15
N ILE A 126 4.25 7.75 5.00
CA ILE A 126 3.61 9.05 4.75
C ILE A 126 2.86 9.04 3.40
N TRP A 127 3.20 8.12 2.49
CA TRP A 127 2.50 7.95 1.21
C TRP A 127 0.97 7.84 1.38
N HIS A 128 0.48 7.23 2.45
CA HIS A 128 -0.96 7.16 2.71
C HIS A 128 -1.63 8.55 2.83
N MET A 129 -0.96 9.45 3.55
CA MET A 129 -1.41 10.82 3.77
C MET A 129 -1.26 11.63 2.48
N THR A 130 -0.14 11.45 1.79
CA THR A 130 0.13 12.03 0.47
C THR A 130 -0.93 11.60 -0.54
N PHE A 131 -1.35 10.33 -0.54
CA PHE A 131 -2.32 9.79 -1.48
C PHE A 131 -3.67 10.49 -1.33
N THR A 132 -4.13 10.67 -0.09
CA THR A 132 -5.36 11.43 0.17
C THR A 132 -5.22 12.88 -0.26
N GLY A 133 -4.10 13.53 0.03
CA GLY A 133 -3.85 14.89 -0.43
C GLY A 133 -3.81 15.02 -1.96
N ALA A 134 -3.18 14.06 -2.63
CA ALA A 134 -3.12 13.99 -4.09
C ALA A 134 -4.50 13.77 -4.69
N MET A 135 -5.32 12.87 -4.14
CA MET A 135 -6.70 12.67 -4.58
C MET A 135 -7.55 13.94 -4.41
N VAL A 136 -7.46 14.62 -3.26
CA VAL A 136 -8.20 15.87 -3.04
C VAL A 136 -7.74 16.94 -4.02
N HIS A 137 -6.43 17.06 -4.25
CA HIS A 137 -5.90 17.99 -5.22
C HIS A 137 -6.40 17.68 -6.64
N MET A 138 -6.33 16.42 -7.08
CA MET A 138 -6.80 15.99 -8.40
C MET A 138 -8.32 16.18 -8.59
N ALA A 139 -9.10 16.02 -7.53
CA ALA A 139 -10.56 16.18 -7.61
C ALA A 139 -11.03 17.64 -7.57
N THR A 140 -10.22 18.56 -7.02
CA THR A 140 -10.62 19.95 -6.76
C THR A 140 -9.76 20.99 -7.48
N ASP A 141 -8.70 20.55 -8.17
CA ASP A 141 -7.61 21.38 -8.72
C ASP A 141 -6.94 22.32 -7.71
N SER A 142 -7.19 22.15 -6.41
CA SER A 142 -6.71 23.04 -5.36
C SER A 142 -5.57 22.42 -4.56
N TYR A 143 -4.37 22.97 -4.74
CA TYR A 143 -3.18 22.52 -4.02
C TYR A 143 -3.31 22.72 -2.49
N MET A 144 -3.95 23.81 -2.07
CA MET A 144 -4.19 24.10 -0.65
C MET A 144 -5.15 23.10 -0.01
N LEU A 145 -6.21 22.70 -0.72
CA LEU A 145 -7.12 21.66 -0.21
C LEU A 145 -6.43 20.30 -0.13
N GLY A 146 -5.56 19.99 -1.08
CA GLY A 146 -4.71 18.80 -1.01
C GLY A 146 -3.82 18.76 0.24
N ILE A 147 -3.15 19.88 0.56
CA ILE A 147 -2.38 20.03 1.81
C ILE A 147 -3.25 19.81 3.05
N VAL A 148 -4.44 20.41 3.09
CA VAL A 148 -5.39 20.19 4.20
C VAL A 148 -5.77 18.71 4.30
N GLY A 149 -5.95 18.04 3.17
CA GLY A 149 -6.18 16.59 3.12
C GLY A 149 -5.04 15.79 3.76
N VAL A 150 -3.78 16.13 3.46
CA VAL A 150 -2.61 15.51 4.11
C VAL A 150 -2.63 15.74 5.62
N ILE A 151 -2.88 16.98 6.07
CA ILE A 151 -2.90 17.35 7.50
C ILE A 151 -3.96 16.57 8.25
N VAL A 152 -5.19 16.54 7.72
CA VAL A 152 -6.31 15.85 8.34
C VAL A 152 -6.03 14.36 8.40
N HIS A 153 -5.63 13.73 7.29
CA HIS A 153 -5.31 12.30 7.27
C HIS A 153 -4.19 12.00 8.27
N ALA A 154 -3.10 12.77 8.28
CA ALA A 154 -2.00 12.57 9.20
C ALA A 154 -2.46 12.62 10.66
N ALA A 155 -3.27 13.62 11.02
CA ALA A 155 -3.78 13.77 12.37
C ALA A 155 -4.66 12.58 12.81
N PHE A 156 -5.53 12.11 11.92
CA PHE A 156 -6.34 10.92 12.18
C PHE A 156 -5.49 9.65 12.31
N ALA A 157 -4.54 9.43 11.39
CA ALA A 157 -3.68 8.26 11.42
C ALA A 157 -2.84 8.18 12.70
N TYR A 158 -2.24 9.30 13.12
CA TYR A 158 -1.47 9.38 14.38
C TYR A 158 -2.34 9.18 15.62
N LYS A 159 -3.60 9.65 15.59
CA LYS A 159 -4.51 9.48 16.72
C LYS A 159 -5.01 8.05 16.86
N LEU A 160 -5.39 7.44 15.74
CA LEU A 160 -5.85 6.06 15.72
C LEU A 160 -4.70 5.08 16.02
N GLY A 161 -3.49 5.35 15.52
CA GLY A 161 -2.30 4.58 15.89
C GLY A 161 -2.04 4.56 17.41
N ASP A 162 -2.26 5.70 18.09
CA ASP A 162 -2.16 5.80 19.55
C ASP A 162 -3.27 5.00 20.27
N TRP A 163 -4.49 5.02 19.74
CA TRP A 163 -5.61 4.23 20.30
C TRP A 163 -5.39 2.72 20.19
N PHE A 164 -4.95 2.25 19.03
CA PHE A 164 -4.74 0.82 18.74
C PHE A 164 -3.34 0.31 19.14
N ALA A 165 -2.52 1.13 19.80
CA ALA A 165 -1.21 0.72 20.30
C ALA A 165 -1.30 -0.45 21.30
N ARG A 166 -2.40 -0.55 22.05
CA ARG A 166 -2.65 -1.67 22.97
C ARG A 166 -2.83 -3.00 22.23
N ASP A 167 -3.51 -2.97 21.10
CA ASP A 167 -3.72 -4.17 20.27
C ASP A 167 -2.41 -4.60 19.62
N THR A 168 -1.59 -3.63 19.18
CA THR A 168 -0.24 -3.91 18.69
C THR A 168 0.60 -4.64 19.75
N LYS A 169 0.54 -4.20 21.00
CA LYS A 169 1.22 -4.84 22.12
C LYS A 169 0.65 -6.23 22.44
N ASN A 170 -0.68 -6.35 22.62
CA ASN A 170 -1.29 -7.57 23.16
C ASN A 170 -1.37 -8.71 22.13
N TYR A 171 -1.60 -8.37 20.86
CA TYR A 171 -1.73 -9.36 19.79
C TYR A 171 -0.37 -9.72 19.18
N PHE A 172 0.49 -8.72 18.90
CA PHE A 172 1.78 -8.95 18.25
C PHE A 172 2.96 -9.03 19.23
N GLY A 173 2.76 -8.76 20.53
CA GLY A 173 3.84 -8.77 21.52
C GLY A 173 4.85 -7.62 21.37
N LEU A 174 4.52 -6.59 20.60
CA LEU A 174 5.43 -5.49 20.28
C LEU A 174 5.30 -4.36 21.30
N ASP A 175 6.11 -4.44 22.36
CA ASP A 175 6.08 -3.46 23.44
C ASP A 175 6.66 -2.10 23.00
N GLY A 176 5.89 -1.03 23.21
CA GLY A 176 6.29 0.34 22.86
C GLY A 176 6.20 0.69 21.37
N ILE A 177 5.66 -0.20 20.52
CA ILE A 177 5.47 0.03 19.09
C ILE A 177 3.99 0.31 18.82
N ALA A 178 3.72 1.33 18.02
CA ALA A 178 2.41 1.62 17.46
C ALA A 178 2.51 1.67 15.94
N VAL A 179 1.41 1.41 15.24
CA VAL A 179 1.35 1.39 13.76
C VAL A 179 0.46 2.52 13.26
N PRO A 180 0.95 3.78 13.24
CA PRO A 180 0.14 4.96 12.95
C PRO A 180 0.04 5.26 11.44
N HIS A 181 -0.14 4.22 10.62
CA HIS A 181 -0.18 4.32 9.15
C HIS A 181 -1.62 4.31 8.65
N GLY A 182 -1.89 4.91 7.49
CA GLY A 182 -3.25 5.10 6.98
C GLY A 182 -4.09 3.82 7.03
N THR A 183 -3.67 2.76 6.32
CA THR A 183 -4.42 1.50 6.22
C THR A 183 -4.68 0.85 7.57
N SER A 184 -3.68 0.75 8.45
CA SER A 184 -3.86 0.15 9.77
C SER A 184 -4.76 1.00 10.66
N ALA A 185 -4.57 2.32 10.61
CA ALA A 185 -5.29 3.28 11.43
C ALA A 185 -6.78 3.32 11.11
N TYR A 186 -7.17 3.49 9.84
CA TYR A 186 -8.60 3.59 9.49
C TYR A 186 -9.32 2.23 9.48
N CYS A 187 -8.60 1.12 9.26
CA CYS A 187 -9.19 -0.21 9.39
C CYS A 187 -9.50 -0.56 10.85
N GLY A 188 -8.80 0.03 11.83
CA GLY A 188 -9.03 -0.22 13.26
C GLY A 188 -10.49 -0.01 13.70
N PRO A 189 -11.10 1.17 13.46
CA PRO A 189 -12.51 1.40 13.78
C PRO A 189 -13.47 0.44 13.08
N ILE A 190 -13.18 0.07 11.84
CA ILE A 190 -13.97 -0.91 11.08
C ILE A 190 -13.85 -2.29 11.73
N ALA A 191 -12.64 -2.71 12.11
CA ALA A 191 -12.39 -3.97 12.78
C ALA A 191 -13.13 -4.06 14.12
N VAL A 192 -13.10 -3.00 14.94
CA VAL A 192 -13.87 -2.95 16.20
C VAL A 192 -15.38 -3.08 15.95
N MET A 193 -15.89 -2.43 14.91
CA MET A 193 -17.31 -2.52 14.54
C MET A 193 -17.68 -3.94 14.10
N VAL A 194 -16.86 -4.56 13.27
CA VAL A 194 -17.05 -5.94 12.79
C VAL A 194 -16.97 -6.92 13.96
N ASP A 195 -15.99 -6.76 14.84
CA ASP A 195 -15.83 -7.61 16.03
C ASP A 195 -17.05 -7.52 16.96
N ALA A 196 -17.54 -6.29 17.23
CA ALA A 196 -18.75 -6.08 18.02
C ALA A 196 -20.02 -6.71 17.40
N ILE A 197 -20.07 -6.86 16.07
CA ILE A 197 -21.16 -7.57 15.38
C ILE A 197 -20.97 -9.09 15.53
N ILE A 198 -19.76 -9.59 15.28
CA ILE A 198 -19.43 -11.03 15.37
C ILE A 198 -19.67 -11.56 16.79
N GLU A 199 -19.28 -10.81 17.81
CA GLU A 199 -19.49 -11.17 19.22
C GLU A 199 -20.97 -11.34 19.59
N LYS A 200 -21.89 -10.68 18.87
CA LYS A 200 -23.34 -10.77 19.09
C LYS A 200 -24.00 -11.94 18.37
N ILE A 201 -23.32 -12.59 17.43
CA ILE A 201 -23.88 -13.72 16.67
C ILE A 201 -23.48 -15.03 17.35
N PRO A 202 -24.41 -15.73 18.06
CA PRO A 202 -24.12 -17.03 18.63
C PRO A 202 -23.78 -18.04 17.52
N GLY A 203 -22.66 -18.74 17.67
CA GLY A 203 -22.10 -19.63 16.65
C GLY A 203 -20.85 -19.03 16.01
N LEU A 204 -20.96 -17.87 15.35
CA LEU A 204 -19.83 -17.22 14.65
C LEU A 204 -18.72 -16.78 15.62
N ARG A 205 -19.09 -16.31 16.81
CA ARG A 205 -18.16 -15.94 17.89
C ARG A 205 -17.17 -17.06 18.27
N ASN A 206 -17.56 -18.31 18.11
CA ASN A 206 -16.76 -19.47 18.51
C ASN A 206 -15.98 -20.10 17.34
N VAL A 207 -16.09 -19.54 16.13
CA VAL A 207 -15.38 -20.05 14.95
C VAL A 207 -13.97 -19.45 14.93
N HIS A 208 -12.99 -20.25 15.35
CA HIS A 208 -11.58 -19.91 15.17
C HIS A 208 -11.10 -20.40 13.80
N PHE A 209 -11.12 -19.50 12.83
CA PHE A 209 -10.58 -19.75 11.49
C PHE A 209 -9.13 -19.21 11.43
N SER A 210 -8.15 -20.07 11.72
CA SER A 210 -6.74 -19.71 11.54
C SER A 210 -6.24 -20.08 10.14
N THR A 211 -5.30 -19.31 9.62
CA THR A 211 -4.59 -19.60 8.37
C THR A 211 -3.97 -21.00 8.38
N ASP A 212 -3.45 -21.44 9.54
CA ASP A 212 -2.91 -22.79 9.73
C ASP A 212 -3.98 -23.89 9.57
N GLY A 213 -5.23 -23.60 9.94
CA GLY A 213 -6.38 -24.49 9.76
C GLY A 213 -6.82 -24.64 8.31
N ILE A 214 -6.73 -23.56 7.51
CA ILE A 214 -6.98 -23.59 6.06
C ILE A 214 -5.88 -24.37 5.35
N GLN A 215 -4.62 -24.09 5.69
CA GLN A 215 -3.46 -24.73 5.07
C GLN A 215 -3.44 -26.25 5.35
N LYS A 216 -3.86 -26.69 6.55
CA LYS A 216 -4.07 -28.11 6.88
C LYS A 216 -5.23 -28.77 6.14
N LYS A 217 -6.26 -28.02 5.72
CA LYS A 217 -7.50 -28.57 5.16
C LYS A 217 -7.54 -28.54 3.63
N PHE A 218 -6.86 -27.57 3.00
CA PHE A 218 -6.81 -27.39 1.55
C PHE A 218 -5.46 -27.75 0.91
N GLY A 219 -4.41 -28.02 1.70
CA GLY A 219 -3.12 -28.50 1.20
C GLY A 219 -2.58 -27.65 0.04
N ALA A 220 -2.20 -28.31 -1.07
CA ALA A 220 -1.66 -27.67 -2.27
C ALA A 220 -2.63 -26.68 -2.96
N PHE A 221 -3.95 -26.81 -2.77
CA PHE A 221 -4.93 -25.87 -3.35
C PHE A 221 -4.99 -24.52 -2.64
N GLY A 222 -4.46 -24.43 -1.41
CA GLY A 222 -4.35 -23.18 -0.67
C GLY A 222 -3.09 -22.39 -0.98
N GLU A 223 -2.18 -22.91 -1.82
CA GLU A 223 -0.97 -22.18 -2.19
C GLU A 223 -1.33 -20.95 -3.03
N PRO A 224 -0.77 -19.75 -2.74
CA PRO A 224 -1.09 -18.52 -3.47
C PRO A 224 -0.97 -18.65 -4.99
N VAL A 225 -0.03 -19.49 -5.46
CA VAL A 225 0.17 -19.78 -6.90
C VAL A 225 -1.01 -20.53 -7.50
N VAL A 226 -1.52 -21.55 -6.81
CA VAL A 226 -2.64 -22.36 -7.27
C VAL A 226 -3.94 -21.57 -7.22
N VAL A 227 -4.13 -20.75 -6.18
CA VAL A 227 -5.24 -19.80 -6.10
C VAL A 227 -5.20 -18.80 -7.25
N GLY A 228 -4.02 -18.22 -7.54
CA GLY A 228 -3.82 -17.33 -8.68
C GLY A 228 -4.13 -18.00 -10.02
N PHE A 229 -3.70 -19.25 -10.19
CA PHE A 229 -3.98 -20.03 -11.41
C PHE A 229 -5.48 -20.27 -11.61
N ILE A 230 -6.18 -20.75 -10.57
CA ILE A 230 -7.64 -20.99 -10.61
C ILE A 230 -8.39 -19.68 -10.91
N MET A 231 -7.98 -18.59 -10.29
CA MET A 231 -8.59 -17.29 -10.52
C MET A 231 -8.38 -16.80 -11.96
N GLY A 232 -7.19 -16.97 -12.53
CA GLY A 232 -6.94 -16.61 -13.93
C GLY A 232 -7.70 -17.51 -14.92
N LEU A 233 -7.91 -18.80 -14.61
CA LEU A 233 -8.81 -19.65 -15.39
C LEU A 233 -10.25 -19.12 -15.38
N ALA A 234 -10.76 -18.80 -14.19
CA ALA A 234 -12.12 -18.28 -14.03
C ALA A 234 -12.30 -16.96 -14.80
N ILE A 235 -11.38 -16.01 -14.63
CA ILE A 235 -11.44 -14.71 -15.32
C ILE A 235 -11.36 -14.90 -16.84
N GLY A 236 -10.47 -15.76 -17.35
CA GLY A 236 -10.33 -16.00 -18.79
C GLY A 236 -11.58 -16.60 -19.41
N LEU A 237 -12.23 -17.54 -18.71
CA LEU A 237 -13.49 -18.13 -19.15
C LEU A 237 -14.62 -17.10 -19.17
N LEU A 238 -14.71 -16.25 -18.13
CA LEU A 238 -15.70 -15.17 -18.04
C LEU A 238 -15.46 -14.05 -19.07
N ALA A 239 -14.20 -13.82 -19.46
CA ALA A 239 -13.82 -12.92 -20.54
C ALA A 239 -14.12 -13.48 -21.94
N GLY A 240 -14.54 -14.75 -22.06
CA GLY A 240 -14.84 -15.38 -23.35
C GLY A 240 -13.61 -15.70 -24.20
N TYR A 241 -12.43 -15.84 -23.56
CA TYR A 241 -11.20 -16.18 -24.25
C TYR A 241 -11.21 -17.64 -24.73
N ASP A 242 -10.48 -17.91 -25.82
CA ASP A 242 -10.23 -19.28 -26.25
C ASP A 242 -9.30 -20.02 -25.28
N LEU A 243 -9.29 -21.35 -25.34
CA LEU A 243 -8.56 -22.21 -24.40
C LEU A 243 -7.07 -21.83 -24.28
N GLN A 244 -6.42 -21.43 -25.38
CA GLN A 244 -5.01 -21.05 -25.35
C GLN A 244 -4.80 -19.77 -24.55
N ASN A 245 -5.65 -18.77 -24.75
CA ASN A 245 -5.56 -17.49 -24.02
C ASN A 245 -6.00 -17.62 -22.55
N VAL A 246 -6.98 -18.47 -22.24
CA VAL A 246 -7.37 -18.80 -20.86
C VAL A 246 -6.21 -19.40 -20.07
N LEU A 247 -5.51 -20.39 -20.65
CA LEU A 247 -4.37 -21.03 -20.00
C LEU A 247 -3.19 -20.06 -19.83
N GLN A 248 -2.94 -19.18 -20.81
CA GLN A 248 -1.91 -18.14 -20.68
C GLN A 248 -2.24 -17.15 -19.55
N LEU A 249 -3.48 -16.69 -19.46
CA LEU A 249 -3.92 -15.80 -18.39
C LEU A 249 -3.75 -16.47 -17.02
N ALA A 250 -4.18 -17.72 -16.88
CA ALA A 250 -4.03 -18.48 -15.64
C ALA A 250 -2.58 -18.56 -15.14
N VAL A 251 -1.64 -18.86 -16.03
CA VAL A 251 -0.21 -18.92 -15.67
C VAL A 251 0.33 -17.52 -15.30
N LYS A 252 -0.05 -16.47 -16.03
CA LYS A 252 0.39 -15.10 -15.72
C LYS A 252 -0.16 -14.61 -14.37
N THR A 253 -1.43 -14.86 -14.06
CA THR A 253 -2.04 -14.54 -12.76
C THR A 253 -1.37 -15.31 -11.61
N ALA A 254 -1.06 -16.60 -11.82
CA ALA A 254 -0.31 -17.39 -10.86
C ALA A 254 1.11 -16.84 -10.62
N ALA A 255 1.78 -16.39 -11.68
CA ALA A 255 3.10 -15.76 -11.59
C ALA A 255 3.04 -14.44 -10.80
N VAL A 256 2.03 -13.59 -11.02
CA VAL A 256 1.84 -12.37 -10.23
C VAL A 256 1.67 -12.68 -8.74
N MET A 257 0.84 -13.68 -8.40
CA MET A 257 0.63 -14.11 -7.00
C MET A 257 1.89 -14.65 -6.33
N LEU A 258 2.82 -15.23 -7.10
CA LEU A 258 4.11 -15.72 -6.60
C LEU A 258 5.15 -14.60 -6.47
N LEU A 259 5.21 -13.72 -7.47
CA LEU A 259 6.28 -12.73 -7.61
C LEU A 259 6.02 -11.50 -6.75
N MET A 260 4.78 -11.02 -6.64
CA MET A 260 4.45 -9.79 -5.92
C MET A 260 4.92 -9.82 -4.45
N PRO A 261 4.64 -10.86 -3.65
CA PRO A 261 5.12 -10.90 -2.26
C PRO A 261 6.64 -10.99 -2.15
N ARG A 262 7.31 -11.69 -3.08
CA ARG A 262 8.77 -11.86 -3.05
C ARG A 262 9.51 -10.58 -3.37
N VAL A 263 9.04 -9.86 -4.39
CA VAL A 263 9.59 -8.57 -4.78
C VAL A 263 9.40 -7.57 -3.65
N ILE A 264 8.20 -7.52 -3.05
CA ILE A 264 7.93 -6.67 -1.89
C ILE A 264 8.89 -7.04 -0.74
N ASN A 265 8.94 -8.30 -0.32
CA ASN A 265 9.82 -8.70 0.79
C ASN A 265 11.30 -8.37 0.56
N GLN A 266 11.82 -8.55 -0.67
CA GLN A 266 13.20 -8.18 -0.98
C GLN A 266 13.44 -6.67 -1.03
N SER A 267 12.41 -5.87 -1.34
CA SER A 267 12.48 -4.41 -1.36
C SER A 267 12.57 -3.78 0.04
N TRP A 268 12.06 -4.49 1.05
CA TRP A 268 11.87 -3.98 2.42
C TRP A 268 12.74 -4.67 3.48
N MET A 269 13.60 -5.61 3.08
CA MET A 269 14.50 -6.37 3.97
C MET A 269 15.84 -5.65 4.27
N VAL A 270 15.90 -4.32 4.12
CA VAL A 270 17.12 -3.52 4.36
C VAL A 270 16.91 -2.50 5.46
#